data_AF-A0A7W0CYP9-F1
#
_entry.id   AF-A0A7W0CYP9-F1
#
_cell.length_a   1.000
_cell.length_b   1.000
_cell.length_c   1.000
_cell.angle_alpha   90.00
_cell.angle_beta   90.00
_cell.angle_gamma   90.00
#
_symmetry.space_group_name_H-M   'P 1'
#
loop_
_entity.id
_entity.type
_entity.pdbx_description
1 polymer ?
#
loop_
_entity_poly.entity_id
_entity_poly.type
_entity_poly.pdbx_seq_one_letter_code
_entity_poly.pdbx_strand_id
1 'polypeptide(L)' 'MTRLVRDFFEVDDQVSLDQMIDALSAVRDRLPEGAEQAKVRMSGDDVFGRRLLVSYLRPQTAEEAARDARYGGGRLSIAA' A
#
# COMPACT_ATOMS: atom_id res chain seq x y z
N MET A 1 -15.87 14.89 1.20
CA MET A 1 -15.07 13.92 1.98
C MET A 1 -13.88 13.53 1.13
N THR A 2 -12.66 13.81 1.57
CA THR A 2 -11.44 13.39 0.87
C THR A 2 -11.37 11.86 0.95
N ARG A 3 -11.48 11.19 -0.20
CA ARG A 3 -11.41 9.74 -0.26
C ARG A 3 -9.98 9.32 0.02
N LEU A 4 -9.80 8.37 0.93
CA LEU A 4 -8.50 7.79 1.24
C LEU A 4 -8.25 6.60 0.30
N VAL A 5 -7.04 6.51 -0.23
CA VAL A 5 -6.59 5.40 -1.06
C VAL A 5 -5.60 4.57 -0.25
N ARG A 6 -5.70 3.25 -0.40
CA ARG A 6 -4.74 2.32 0.18
C ARG A 6 -3.57 2.16 -0.78
N ASP A 7 -2.38 2.47 -0.29
CA ASP A 7 -1.12 2.30 -0.99
C ASP A 7 -0.29 1.21 -0.28
N PHE A 8 0.71 0.66 -0.97
CA PHE A 8 1.50 -0.43 -0.43
C PHE A 8 2.96 -0.42 -0.89
N PHE A 9 3.84 -0.89 -0.01
CA PHE A 9 5.24 -1.20 -0.28
C PHE A 9 5.46 -2.70 -0.13
N GLU A 10 6.24 -3.28 -1.04
CA GLU A 10 6.69 -4.67 -0.99
C GLU A 10 8.17 -4.71 -0.61
N VAL A 11 8.51 -5.59 0.32
CA VAL A 11 9.90 -5.93 0.67
C VAL A 11 10.08 -7.44 0.49
N ASP A 12 11.13 -7.84 -0.22
CA ASP A 12 11.43 -9.25 -0.46
C ASP A 12 11.85 -9.98 0.83
N ASP A 13 11.52 -11.27 0.92
CA ASP A 13 11.74 -12.10 2.12
C ASP A 13 13.19 -12.61 2.23
N GLN A 14 13.96 -12.66 1.14
CA GLN A 14 15.35 -13.11 1.14
C GLN A 14 16.37 -11.97 1.12
N VAL A 15 16.31 -11.11 2.13
CA VAL A 15 17.31 -10.07 2.38
C VAL A 15 17.96 -10.27 3.74
N SER A 16 19.16 -9.74 3.94
CA SER A 16 19.78 -9.73 5.26
C SER A 16 18.96 -8.88 6.25
N LEU A 17 19.15 -9.12 7.56
CA LEU A 17 18.45 -8.36 8.60
C LEU A 17 18.70 -6.85 8.47
N ASP A 18 19.95 -6.45 8.20
CA ASP A 18 20.29 -5.03 8.04
C ASP A 18 19.59 -4.42 6.82
N GLN A 19 19.55 -5.12 5.70
CA GLN A 19 18.81 -4.69 4.51
C GLN A 19 17.30 -4.59 4.77
N MET A 20 16.73 -5.50 5.55
CA MET A 20 15.32 -5.42 5.96
C MET A 20 15.06 -4.19 6.82
N ILE A 21 15.93 -3.91 7.80
CA ILE A 21 15.82 -2.72 8.66
C ILE A 21 15.92 -1.44 7.85
N ASP A 22 16.86 -1.37 6.92
CA ASP A 22 17.03 -0.21 6.02
C ASP A 22 15.81 -0.01 5.13
N ALA A 23 15.28 -1.09 4.55
CA ALA A 23 14.08 -1.03 3.71
C ALA A 23 12.86 -0.55 4.51
N LEU A 24 12.66 -1.08 5.72
CA LEU A 24 11.55 -0.67 6.58
C LEU A 24 11.69 0.77 7.08
N SER A 25 12.91 1.21 7.38
CA SER A 25 13.20 2.59 7.77
C SER A 25 12.90 3.54 6.61
N ALA A 26 13.35 3.20 5.40
CA ALA A 26 13.04 3.98 4.20
C ALA A 26 11.54 4.03 3.88
N VAL A 27 10.81 2.92 4.10
CA VAL A 27 9.34 2.90 3.98
C VAL A 27 8.71 3.83 5.01
N ARG A 28 9.13 3.75 6.28
CA ARG A 28 8.63 4.62 7.36
C ARG A 28 8.86 6.10 7.05
N ASP A 29 10.05 6.45 6.57
CA ASP A 29 10.39 7.85 6.27
C ASP A 29 9.61 8.42 5.07
N ARG A 30 9.04 7.54 4.22
CA ARG A 30 8.16 7.91 3.11
C ARG A 30 6.67 7.94 3.48
N LEU A 31 6.29 7.49 4.67
CA LEU A 31 4.90 7.52 5.09
C LEU A 31 4.44 8.97 5.27
N PRO A 32 3.30 9.37 4.68
CA PRO A 32 2.76 10.70 4.87
C PRO A 32 2.29 10.91 6.32
N GLU A 33 2.30 12.15 6.80
CA GLU A 33 1.73 12.52 8.10
C GLU A 33 0.28 12.04 8.21
N GLY A 34 -0.07 11.38 9.32
CA GLY A 34 -1.38 10.77 9.54
C GLY A 34 -1.51 9.31 9.06
N ALA A 35 -0.46 8.70 8.50
CA ALA A 35 -0.43 7.27 8.17
C ALA A 35 -0.18 6.35 9.39
N GLU A 36 -0.61 6.75 10.59
CA GLU A 36 -0.36 6.02 11.85
C GLU A 36 -0.97 4.61 11.89
N GLN A 37 -1.91 4.32 10.98
CA GLN A 37 -2.54 3.01 10.82
C GLN A 37 -1.85 2.13 9.76
N ALA A 38 -0.59 2.41 9.42
CA ALA A 38 0.17 1.54 8.53
C ALA A 38 0.22 0.11 9.10
N LYS A 39 -0.12 -0.88 8.27
CA LYS A 39 -0.16 -2.29 8.65
C LYS A 39 0.84 -3.09 7.84
N VAL A 40 1.53 -3.98 8.54
CA VAL A 40 2.47 -4.92 7.94
C VAL A 40 1.84 -6.32 7.90
N ARG A 41 1.96 -7.02 6.76
CA ARG A 41 1.49 -8.39 6.57
C ARG A 41 2.50 -9.17 5.72
N MET A 42 2.74 -10.44 6.04
CA MET A 42 3.39 -11.36 5.11
C MET A 42 2.38 -11.90 4.09
N SER A 43 2.81 -11.94 2.83
CA SER A 43 2.06 -12.51 1.72
C SER A 43 2.97 -13.39 0.87
N GLY A 44 2.40 -14.33 0.14
CA GLY A 44 3.15 -15.34 -0.61
C GLY A 44 3.31 -16.65 0.17
N ASP A 45 4.10 -17.55 -0.41
CA ASP A 45 4.28 -18.92 0.05
C ASP A 45 5.69 -19.43 -0.25
N ASP A 46 5.96 -20.69 0.06
CA ASP A 46 7.28 -21.29 -0.13
C ASP A 46 7.57 -21.70 -1.59
N VAL A 47 6.59 -21.57 -2.49
CA VAL A 47 6.70 -21.92 -3.91
C VAL A 47 7.06 -20.70 -4.76
N PHE A 48 6.38 -19.57 -4.52
CA PHE A 48 6.60 -18.32 -5.24
C PHE A 48 7.48 -17.33 -4.47
N GLY A 49 7.81 -17.65 -3.22
CA GLY A 49 8.49 -16.76 -2.29
C GLY A 49 7.50 -15.97 -1.44
N ARG A 50 7.93 -15.63 -0.22
CA ARG A 50 7.18 -14.76 0.67
C ARG A 50 7.63 -13.31 0.43
N ARG A 51 6.78 -12.35 0.79
CA ARG A 51 7.06 -10.92 0.77
C ARG A 51 6.39 -10.25 1.94
N LEU A 52 7.02 -9.20 2.43
CA LEU A 52 6.45 -8.33 3.44
C LEU A 52 5.73 -7.17 2.75
N LEU A 53 4.42 -7.05 3.00
CA LEU A 53 3.57 -5.98 2.50
C LEU A 53 3.35 -4.96 3.62
N VAL A 54 3.72 -3.71 3.37
CA VAL A 54 3.36 -2.57 4.22
C VAL A 54 2.26 -1.78 3.52
N SER A 55 1.08 -1.70 4.11
CA SER A 55 -0.06 -0.99 3.55
C SER A 55 -0.46 0.19 4.42
N TYR A 56 -0.81 1.32 3.82
CA TYR A 56 -1.23 2.52 4.54
C TYR A 56 -2.32 3.27 3.77
N LEU A 57 -3.02 4.16 4.47
CA LEU A 57 -4.03 5.02 3.86
C LEU A 57 -3.44 6.41 3.67
N ARG A 58 -3.60 6.96 2.46
CA ARG A 58 -3.23 8.33 2.12
C ARG A 58 -4.37 9.06 1.44
N PRO A 59 -4.42 10.40 1.49
CA PRO A 59 -5.31 11.17 0.65
C PRO A 59 -5.02 10.92 -0.84
N GLN A 60 -6.08 10.98 -1.65
CA GLN A 60 -5.95 10.97 -3.10
C GLN A 60 -5.12 12.15 -3.60
N THR A 61 -4.31 11.90 -4.62
CA THR A 61 -3.73 12.95 -5.45
C THR A 61 -4.82 13.64 -6.28
N ALA A 62 -4.54 14.85 -6.77
CA ALA A 62 -5.47 15.60 -7.60
C ALA A 62 -5.87 14.83 -8.89
N GLU A 63 -4.93 14.08 -9.47
CA GLU A 63 -5.24 13.25 -10.64
C GLU A 63 -6.14 12.06 -10.30
N GLU A 64 -5.90 11.36 -9.19
CA GLU A 64 -6.73 10.25 -8.74
C GLU A 64 -8.15 10.73 -8.44
N ALA A 65 -8.28 11.90 -7.79
CA ALA A 65 -9.58 12.52 -7.54
C ALA A 65 -10.30 12.90 -8.84
N ALA A 66 -9.59 13.43 -9.85
CA ALA A 66 -10.16 13.75 -11.15
C ALA A 66 -10.62 12.48 -11.91
N ARG A 67 -9.85 11.37 -11.82
CA ARG A 67 -10.23 10.07 -12.38
C ARG A 67 -11.43 9.47 -11.64
N ASP A 68 -11.46 9.53 -10.30
CA ASP A 68 -12.60 9.04 -9.49
C ASP A 68 -13.86 9.87 -9.79
N ALA A 69 -13.76 11.18 -9.99
CA ALA A 69 -14.89 12.01 -10.41
C ALA A 69 -15.39 11.62 -11.82
N ARG A 70 -14.48 11.23 -12.73
CA ARG A 70 -14.80 10.87 -14.11
C ARG A 70 -15.38 9.45 -14.25
N TYR A 71 -14.92 8.50 -13.45
CA TYR A 71 -15.23 7.06 -13.60
C TYR A 71 -15.91 6.41 -12.38
N GLY A 72 -15.87 7.05 -11.21
CA GLY A 72 -16.36 6.49 -9.94
C GLY A 72 -17.88 6.37 -9.82
N GLY A 73 -18.65 6.95 -10.75
CA GLY A 73 -20.11 6.76 -10.85
C GLY A 73 -20.51 5.41 -11.48
N GLY A 74 -19.57 4.70 -12.11
CA GLY A 74 -19.78 3.36 -12.64
C GLY A 74 -19.65 2.33 -11.53
N ARG A 75 -20.74 2.09 -10.79
CA ARG A 75 -20.86 0.94 -9.89
C ARG A 75 -20.76 -0.31 -10.77
N LEU A 76 -19.54 -0.83 -10.97
CA LEU A 76 -19.34 -2.17 -11.53
C LEU A 76 -19.96 -3.13 -10.50
N SER A 77 -21.25 -3.40 -10.65
CA SER A 77 -21.90 -4.53 -10.01
C SER A 77 -21.24 -5.75 -10.62
N ILE A 78 -20.25 -6.28 -9.92
CA ILE A 78 -19.87 -7.68 -10.12
C ILE A 78 -21.06 -8.44 -9.54
N ALA A 79 -22.02 -8.75 -10.43
CA ALA A 79 -23.13 -9.63 -10.11
C ALA A 79 -22.51 -10.97 -9.71
N ALA A 80 -22.77 -11.37 -8.46
CA ALA A 80 -22.60 -12.73 -8.00
C ALA A 80 -23.82 -13.56 -8.42
#